data_AF-A0A959SMW6-F1
#
_entry.id   AF-A0A959SMW6-F1
#
_cell.length_a   1.000
_cell.length_b   1.000
_cell.length_c   1.000
_cell.angle_alpha   90.00
_cell.angle_beta   90.00
_cell.angle_gamma   90.00
#
_symmetry.space_group_name_H-M   'P 1'
#
loop_
_entity.id
_entity.type
_entity.pdbx_description
1 polymer ?
#
loop_
_entity_poly.entity_id
_entity_poly.type
_entity_poly.pdbx_seq_one_letter_code
_entity_poly.pdbx_strand_id
1 'polypeptide(L)'
;MNTRTMACALLLGACGAVNAQWLTGGNPINTTTQYLGCNASSTQPLRLKTEVNHPIEWYTDAVRWMLLMETGSYGVGGSTSQDKDGFLLLCPDVDQFYSNGAPGPYTTLHLAAADDNAQEAGYRPNMGNGITMTGNDDQMYVGQLFNGLDHTDAAIVWSDKQRLRQPRYYAL
;
A
#
# COMPACT_ATOMS: atom_id res chain seq x y z
N MET A 1 -23.15 -34.02 53.07
CA MET A 1 -22.56 -34.41 51.78
C MET A 1 -21.47 -33.41 51.46
N ASN A 2 -20.21 -33.86 51.45
CA ASN A 2 -19.02 -33.02 51.39
C ASN A 2 -18.71 -32.61 49.95
N THR A 3 -18.69 -31.31 49.68
CA THR A 3 -18.52 -30.64 48.39
C THR A 3 -17.10 -30.70 47.79
N ARG A 4 -16.24 -31.62 48.26
CA ARG A 4 -14.80 -31.60 47.94
C ARG A 4 -14.38 -32.45 46.74
N THR A 5 -15.28 -33.21 46.12
CA THR A 5 -14.92 -34.12 45.02
C THR A 5 -15.14 -33.54 43.62
N MET A 6 -15.77 -32.36 43.47
CA MET A 6 -16.04 -31.75 42.17
C MET A 6 -14.93 -30.83 41.63
N ALA A 7 -13.83 -30.64 42.37
CA ALA A 7 -12.76 -29.72 41.95
C ALA A 7 -11.74 -30.37 40.98
N CYS A 8 -11.51 -31.69 41.06
CA CYS A 8 -10.43 -32.32 40.28
C CYS A 8 -10.82 -32.74 38.86
N ALA A 9 -12.12 -32.87 38.53
CA ALA A 9 -12.55 -33.25 37.18
C ALA A 9 -12.59 -32.07 36.20
N LEU A 10 -12.61 -30.83 36.70
CA LEU A 10 -12.70 -29.63 35.86
C LEU A 10 -11.33 -29.17 35.31
N LEU A 11 -10.23 -29.65 35.89
CA LEU A 11 -8.86 -29.25 35.54
C LEU A 11 -8.23 -30.05 34.39
N LEU A 12 -8.85 -31.15 33.96
CA LEU A 12 -8.33 -32.04 32.91
C LEU A 12 -8.97 -31.84 31.52
N GLY A 13 -9.98 -30.96 31.40
CA GLY A 13 -10.61 -30.61 30.12
C GLY A 13 -9.99 -29.41 29.39
N ALA A 14 -8.92 -28.81 29.94
CA ALA A 14 -8.37 -27.55 29.47
C ALA A 14 -7.21 -27.68 28.45
N CYS A 15 -6.96 -28.87 27.88
CA CYS A 15 -6.08 -29.01 26.72
C CYS A 15 -6.82 -28.61 25.42
N GLY A 16 -7.24 -27.35 25.35
CA GLY A 16 -7.67 -26.73 24.11
C GLY A 16 -6.51 -26.72 23.12
N ALA A 17 -6.76 -27.23 21.91
CA ALA A 17 -5.82 -27.32 20.82
C ALA A 17 -4.94 -26.06 20.67
N VAL A 18 -3.62 -26.25 20.74
CA VAL A 18 -2.64 -25.20 20.43
C VAL A 18 -2.66 -25.02 18.92
N ASN A 19 -3.34 -23.97 18.51
CA ASN A 19 -3.47 -23.59 17.12
C ASN A 19 -2.61 -22.34 16.91
N ALA A 20 -1.59 -22.49 16.07
CA ALA A 20 -0.51 -21.52 15.86
C ALA A 20 -1.01 -20.10 15.54
N GLN A 21 -0.38 -19.10 16.16
CA GLN A 21 -0.46 -17.68 15.79
C GLN A 21 0.97 -17.17 15.53
N TRP A 22 1.13 -16.32 14.51
CA TRP A 22 2.41 -16.12 13.83
C TRP A 22 3.48 -15.28 14.53
N LEU A 23 3.31 -14.73 15.76
CA LEU A 23 4.49 -14.23 16.53
C LEU A 23 4.32 -13.88 18.03
N THR A 24 3.14 -13.87 18.66
CA THR A 24 3.01 -13.81 20.14
C THR A 24 1.62 -14.23 20.61
N GLY A 25 1.52 -14.89 21.77
CA GLY A 25 0.24 -15.35 22.31
C GLY A 25 -0.65 -14.22 22.83
N GLY A 26 -1.96 -14.28 22.54
CA GLY A 26 -2.96 -13.41 23.19
C GLY A 26 -4.08 -12.82 22.33
N ASN A 27 -4.26 -13.21 21.05
CA ASN A 27 -5.24 -12.55 20.18
C ASN A 27 -6.40 -13.49 19.75
N PRO A 28 -7.48 -13.61 20.55
CA PRO A 28 -8.66 -14.38 20.18
C PRO A 28 -9.46 -13.67 19.07
N ILE A 29 -9.67 -14.38 17.97
CA ILE A 29 -10.54 -13.99 16.85
C ILE A 29 -12.00 -14.25 17.26
N ASN A 30 -12.85 -13.22 17.25
CA ASN A 30 -14.23 -13.21 17.73
C ASN A 30 -15.27 -12.67 16.73
N THR A 31 -14.89 -12.29 15.50
CA THR A 31 -15.83 -11.83 14.45
C THR A 31 -15.43 -12.33 13.05
N THR A 32 -16.39 -12.35 12.11
CA THR A 32 -16.20 -12.69 10.67
C THR A 32 -15.37 -11.66 9.89
N THR A 33 -14.70 -10.73 10.57
CA THR A 33 -13.97 -9.57 10.02
C THR A 33 -12.46 -9.60 10.27
N GLN A 34 -11.90 -10.69 10.80
CA GLN A 34 -10.49 -10.79 11.19
C GLN A 34 -9.65 -11.64 10.22
N TYR A 35 -8.48 -11.14 9.79
CA TYR A 35 -7.59 -11.78 8.80
C TYR A 35 -6.08 -11.61 9.12
N LEU A 36 -5.28 -12.52 8.54
CA LEU A 36 -3.88 -12.93 8.73
C LEU A 36 -3.30 -13.65 10.01
N GLY A 37 -3.94 -14.73 10.50
CA GLY A 37 -3.44 -16.08 10.90
C GLY A 37 -4.61 -17.12 10.90
N CYS A 38 -4.54 -18.33 10.31
CA CYS A 38 -5.60 -19.35 10.52
C CYS A 38 -5.25 -20.26 11.69
N ASN A 39 -6.24 -20.55 12.52
CA ASN A 39 -6.18 -21.50 13.63
C ASN A 39 -6.02 -22.94 13.06
N ALA A 40 -5.17 -23.81 13.64
CA ALA A 40 -4.93 -25.19 13.17
C ALA A 40 -6.13 -26.16 13.29
N SER A 41 -7.31 -25.69 13.73
CA SER A 41 -8.61 -26.37 13.70
C SER A 41 -9.62 -25.70 12.75
N SER A 42 -9.25 -24.61 12.07
CA SER A 42 -10.07 -23.93 11.06
C SER A 42 -10.02 -24.68 9.72
N THR A 43 -11.18 -24.97 9.11
CA THR A 43 -11.27 -25.50 7.73
C THR A 43 -11.30 -24.39 6.66
N GLN A 44 -11.30 -23.13 7.08
CA GLN A 44 -11.36 -21.96 6.20
C GLN A 44 -10.00 -21.23 6.22
N PRO A 45 -9.44 -20.89 5.04
CA PRO A 45 -8.16 -20.22 4.97
C PRO A 45 -8.31 -18.77 5.42
N LEU A 46 -7.15 -18.23 5.70
CA LEU A 46 -6.94 -16.86 6.06
C LEU A 46 -6.99 -15.96 4.83
N ARG A 47 -7.89 -14.97 4.80
CA ARG A 47 -8.18 -14.19 3.59
C ARG A 47 -7.75 -12.73 3.74
N LEU A 48 -6.71 -12.26 3.06
CA LEU A 48 -6.60 -10.81 2.83
C LEU A 48 -7.84 -10.39 2.02
N LYS A 49 -8.72 -9.54 2.56
CA LYS A 49 -9.92 -9.06 1.86
C LYS A 49 -10.01 -7.54 1.95
N THR A 50 -10.47 -6.94 0.86
CA THR A 50 -10.92 -5.55 0.80
C THR A 50 -12.38 -5.49 1.25
N GLU A 51 -12.71 -4.51 2.10
CA GLU A 51 -14.08 -4.16 2.49
C GLU A 51 -14.42 -2.81 1.86
N VAL A 52 -15.71 -2.52 1.67
CA VAL A 52 -16.14 -1.27 1.03
C VAL A 52 -15.62 -0.05 1.78
N ASN A 53 -14.90 0.81 1.08
CA ASN A 53 -14.20 2.04 1.53
C ASN A 53 -12.98 1.86 2.47
N HIS A 54 -12.30 0.71 2.43
CA HIS A 54 -11.09 0.44 3.19
C HIS A 54 -9.90 0.03 2.30
N PRO A 55 -8.82 0.84 2.23
CA PRO A 55 -7.59 0.44 1.56
C PRO A 55 -6.87 -0.68 2.34
N ILE A 56 -5.96 -1.39 1.66
CA ILE A 56 -5.06 -2.35 2.30
C ILE A 56 -3.72 -1.67 2.57
N GLU A 57 -3.32 -1.63 3.84
CA GLU A 57 -2.12 -0.93 4.31
C GLU A 57 -1.17 -1.86 5.06
N TRP A 58 0.13 -1.68 4.88
CA TRP A 58 1.15 -2.51 5.53
C TRP A 58 2.00 -1.63 6.44
N TYR A 59 2.09 -2.03 7.72
CA TYR A 59 2.78 -1.28 8.75
C TYR A 59 3.88 -2.11 9.43
N THR A 60 4.95 -1.45 9.86
CA THR A 60 5.86 -1.94 10.92
C THR A 60 6.24 -0.76 11.81
N ASP A 61 6.31 -0.95 13.12
CA ASP A 61 6.69 0.10 14.09
C ASP A 61 5.93 1.43 13.91
N ALA A 62 4.61 1.35 13.68
CA ALA A 62 3.73 2.48 13.38
C ALA A 62 4.03 3.27 12.08
N VAL A 63 4.97 2.83 11.25
CA VAL A 63 5.25 3.40 9.94
C VAL A 63 4.48 2.64 8.87
N ARG A 64 3.83 3.37 7.96
CA ARG A 64 3.10 2.81 6.81
C ARG A 64 4.00 2.72 5.59
N TRP A 65 4.21 1.52 5.08
CA TRP A 65 5.15 1.22 3.99
C TRP A 65 4.47 1.05 2.63
N MET A 66 3.23 0.54 2.65
CA MET A 66 2.49 0.19 1.45
C MET A 66 1.04 0.58 1.61
N LEU A 67 0.45 1.03 0.51
CA LEU A 67 -0.97 1.33 0.40
C LEU A 67 -1.50 0.81 -0.95
N LEU A 68 -2.49 -0.07 -0.90
CA LEU A 68 -3.29 -0.47 -2.06
C LEU A 68 -4.65 0.23 -1.98
N MET A 69 -4.93 1.07 -2.97
CA MET A 69 -6.17 1.81 -3.10
C MET A 69 -7.32 0.84 -3.41
N GLU A 70 -8.40 0.92 -2.66
CA GLU A 70 -9.64 0.24 -3.04
C GLU A 70 -10.38 1.05 -4.10
N THR A 71 -10.67 2.31 -3.79
CA THR A 71 -11.15 3.32 -4.74
C THR A 71 -10.45 4.65 -4.50
N GLY A 72 -10.40 5.52 -5.50
CA GLY A 72 -9.87 6.87 -5.34
C GLY A 72 -9.88 7.69 -6.62
N SER A 73 -10.43 8.91 -6.54
CA SER A 73 -10.32 9.90 -7.60
C SER A 73 -9.77 11.21 -7.05
N TYR A 74 -8.64 11.66 -7.58
CA TYR A 74 -7.95 12.86 -7.11
C TYR A 74 -7.07 13.50 -8.18
N GLY A 75 -6.65 14.75 -7.95
CA GLY A 75 -5.72 15.43 -8.83
C GLY A 75 -4.29 14.93 -8.65
N VAL A 76 -3.54 14.88 -9.76
CA VAL A 76 -2.07 14.68 -9.75
C VAL A 76 -1.46 15.78 -10.59
N GLY A 77 -0.70 16.68 -9.95
CA GLY A 77 -0.17 17.88 -10.58
C GLY A 77 -1.29 18.75 -11.18
N GLY A 78 -1.12 19.15 -12.44
CA GLY A 78 -2.13 19.90 -13.19
C GLY A 78 -3.31 19.08 -13.72
N SER A 79 -3.28 17.75 -13.56
CA SER A 79 -4.34 16.87 -14.06
C SER A 79 -5.40 16.67 -12.99
N THR A 80 -6.59 17.24 -13.20
CA THR A 80 -7.69 17.14 -12.24
C THR A 80 -8.39 15.78 -12.33
N SER A 81 -8.88 15.26 -11.19
CA SER A 81 -9.77 14.09 -11.11
C SER A 81 -9.33 12.86 -11.91
N GLN A 82 -8.28 12.20 -11.45
CA GLN A 82 -7.74 10.98 -12.02
C GLN A 82 -8.23 9.78 -11.21
N ASP A 83 -8.83 8.78 -11.88
CA ASP A 83 -9.23 7.52 -11.25
C ASP A 83 -7.99 6.64 -10.98
N LYS A 84 -7.92 6.12 -9.76
CA LYS A 84 -6.77 5.41 -9.16
C LYS A 84 -7.21 4.19 -8.37
N ASP A 85 -8.39 3.66 -8.68
CA ASP A 85 -8.89 2.41 -8.13
C ASP A 85 -7.87 1.27 -8.35
N GLY A 86 -7.53 0.53 -7.29
CA GLY A 86 -6.59 -0.60 -7.34
C GLY A 86 -5.10 -0.23 -7.48
N PHE A 87 -4.73 1.06 -7.40
CA PHE A 87 -3.34 1.47 -7.54
C PHE A 87 -2.54 1.24 -6.25
N LEU A 88 -1.24 0.95 -6.40
CA LEU A 88 -0.35 0.58 -5.31
C LEU A 88 0.74 1.63 -5.11
N LEU A 89 0.86 2.15 -3.89
CA LEU A 89 1.98 2.96 -3.42
C LEU A 89 2.88 2.12 -2.52
N LEU A 90 4.19 2.15 -2.77
CA LEU A 90 5.24 1.62 -1.91
C LEU A 90 6.19 2.77 -1.57
N CYS A 91 6.31 3.10 -0.29
CA CYS A 91 7.04 4.26 0.21
C CYS A 91 7.67 3.95 1.58
N PRO A 92 8.88 4.43 1.90
CA PRO A 92 9.40 4.38 3.27
C PRO A 92 8.51 5.09 4.31
N ASP A 93 7.71 6.06 3.89
CA ASP A 93 6.74 6.78 4.73
C ASP A 93 5.58 7.30 3.86
N VAL A 94 4.45 6.58 3.86
CA VAL A 94 3.26 6.99 3.09
C VAL A 94 2.64 8.28 3.62
N ASP A 95 2.72 8.55 4.92
CA ASP A 95 2.11 9.75 5.53
C ASP A 95 2.88 11.02 5.14
N GLN A 96 4.20 10.93 5.07
CA GLN A 96 5.05 11.99 4.53
C GLN A 96 4.72 12.27 3.06
N PHE A 97 4.51 11.23 2.24
CA PHE A 97 4.15 11.36 0.83
C PHE A 97 2.83 12.14 0.67
N TYR A 98 1.79 11.81 1.43
CA TYR A 98 0.50 12.50 1.42
C TYR A 98 0.54 13.95 1.85
N SER A 99 1.46 14.29 2.74
CA SER A 99 1.61 15.66 3.21
C SER A 99 2.12 16.60 2.12
N ASN A 100 2.76 16.05 1.08
CA ASN A 100 3.51 16.82 0.07
C ASN A 100 3.03 16.62 -1.38
N GLY A 101 2.21 15.61 -1.65
CA GLY A 101 1.74 15.25 -2.99
C GLY A 101 0.25 14.95 -3.08
N ALA A 102 -0.15 14.30 -4.17
CA ALA A 102 -1.48 13.77 -4.36
C ALA A 102 -1.82 12.76 -3.24
N PRO A 103 -3.12 12.60 -2.92
CA PRO A 103 -3.58 11.72 -1.85
C PRO A 103 -3.53 10.23 -2.27
N GLY A 104 -2.52 9.82 -3.06
CA GLY A 104 -2.34 8.45 -3.52
C GLY A 104 -1.32 8.28 -4.66
N PRO A 105 -1.11 7.03 -5.12
CA PRO A 105 -0.20 6.68 -6.21
C PRO A 105 -0.58 7.33 -7.56
N TYR A 106 0.42 7.76 -8.34
CA TYR A 106 0.16 8.44 -9.62
C TYR A 106 -0.20 7.46 -10.74
N THR A 107 0.38 6.27 -10.73
CA THR A 107 0.20 5.19 -11.73
C THR A 107 -0.03 3.86 -11.02
N THR A 108 -0.36 2.79 -11.75
CA THR A 108 -0.71 1.48 -11.17
C THR A 108 0.24 1.03 -10.07
N LEU A 109 1.55 1.23 -10.26
CA LEU A 109 2.55 1.13 -9.20
C LEU A 109 3.28 2.47 -9.04
N HIS A 110 3.42 2.93 -7.80
CA HIS A 110 4.21 4.09 -7.44
C HIS A 110 5.26 3.69 -6.39
N LEU A 111 6.53 3.87 -6.72
CA LEU A 111 7.66 3.72 -5.81
C LEU A 111 8.13 5.12 -5.38
N ALA A 112 7.96 5.46 -4.10
CA ALA A 112 8.34 6.77 -3.58
C ALA A 112 9.53 6.65 -2.62
N ALA A 113 10.44 7.63 -2.63
CA ALA A 113 11.50 7.76 -1.64
C ALA A 113 10.95 8.20 -0.28
N ALA A 114 11.80 8.26 0.76
CA ALA A 114 11.38 8.72 2.09
C ALA A 114 11.10 10.24 2.15
N ASP A 115 11.83 11.01 1.33
CA ASP A 115 11.81 12.47 1.31
C ASP A 115 11.82 12.99 -0.14
N ASP A 116 11.35 14.22 -0.35
CA ASP A 116 11.27 14.89 -1.66
C ASP A 116 10.67 13.97 -2.75
N ASN A 117 9.60 13.28 -2.39
CA ASN A 117 9.08 12.09 -3.05
C ASN A 117 7.72 12.32 -3.72
N ALA A 118 7.33 13.57 -3.93
CA ALA A 118 5.99 13.94 -4.39
C ALA A 118 6.02 14.79 -5.67
N GLN A 119 6.99 14.57 -6.56
CA GLN A 119 7.11 15.32 -7.81
C GLN A 119 6.07 14.87 -8.85
N GLU A 120 5.26 15.81 -9.33
CA GLU A 120 4.09 15.54 -10.19
C GLU A 120 4.20 16.13 -11.61
N ALA A 121 5.19 16.97 -11.88
CA ALA A 121 5.27 17.75 -13.13
C ALA A 121 5.35 16.89 -14.41
N GLY A 122 5.92 15.69 -14.32
CA GLY A 122 6.02 14.74 -15.43
C GLY A 122 4.76 13.89 -15.62
N TYR A 123 3.80 13.92 -14.69
CA TYR A 123 2.57 13.14 -14.80
C TYR A 123 1.69 13.61 -15.97
N ARG A 124 1.07 12.64 -16.66
CA ARG A 124 0.07 12.85 -17.70
C ARG A 124 -1.07 11.86 -17.47
N PRO A 125 -2.34 12.24 -17.76
CA PRO A 125 -3.49 11.37 -17.54
C PRO A 125 -3.43 10.00 -18.22
N ASN A 126 -2.72 9.91 -19.34
CA ASN A 126 -2.56 8.68 -20.11
C ASN A 126 -1.47 7.72 -19.58
N MET A 127 -0.80 8.05 -18.47
CA MET A 127 0.27 7.24 -17.86
C MET A 127 -0.24 6.16 -16.89
N GLY A 128 -1.57 5.98 -16.77
CA GLY A 128 -2.18 5.14 -15.74
C GLY A 128 -1.57 3.74 -15.60
N ASN A 129 -1.34 3.03 -16.71
CA ASN A 129 -0.75 1.69 -16.72
C ASN A 129 0.79 1.74 -16.75
N GLY A 130 1.43 1.77 -15.59
CA GLY A 130 2.88 1.75 -15.48
C GLY A 130 3.40 1.95 -14.07
N ILE A 131 4.71 2.22 -14.00
CA ILE A 131 5.46 2.42 -12.77
C ILE A 131 5.94 3.86 -12.73
N THR A 132 5.54 4.60 -11.70
CA THR A 132 6.11 5.90 -11.38
C THR A 132 7.11 5.74 -10.25
N MET A 133 8.23 6.42 -10.36
CA MET A 133 9.24 6.54 -9.31
C MET A 133 9.40 8.01 -8.95
N THR A 134 9.41 8.32 -7.67
CA THR A 134 9.60 9.69 -7.16
C THR A 134 10.62 9.72 -6.02
N GLY A 135 11.38 10.80 -5.97
CA GLY A 135 12.41 11.02 -4.98
C GLY A 135 13.41 12.05 -5.48
N ASN A 136 14.15 12.69 -4.56
CA ASN A 136 15.11 13.74 -4.91
C ASN A 136 14.47 14.91 -5.71
N ASP A 137 13.21 15.25 -5.44
CA ASP A 137 12.42 16.24 -6.20
C ASP A 137 12.19 15.85 -7.68
N ASP A 138 12.55 14.63 -8.09
CA ASP A 138 12.45 14.14 -9.46
C ASP A 138 11.32 13.11 -9.61
N GLN A 139 10.87 12.93 -10.85
CA GLN A 139 9.90 11.92 -11.24
C GLN A 139 10.42 11.14 -12.44
N MET A 140 10.30 9.82 -12.40
CA MET A 140 10.50 8.93 -13.53
C MET A 140 9.24 8.09 -13.76
N TYR A 141 8.99 7.73 -15.01
CA TYR A 141 7.93 6.81 -15.38
C TYR A 141 8.43 5.79 -16.40
N VAL A 142 7.95 4.55 -16.26
CA VAL A 142 8.10 3.49 -17.26
C VAL A 142 6.75 2.79 -17.43
N GLY A 143 6.23 2.74 -18.65
CA GLY A 143 4.97 2.07 -18.92
C GLY A 143 4.33 2.43 -20.25
N GLN A 144 3.02 2.22 -20.31
CA GLN A 144 2.21 2.47 -21.49
C GLN A 144 1.57 3.87 -21.46
N LEU A 145 1.69 4.61 -22.56
CA LEU A 145 0.88 5.80 -22.80
C LEU A 145 -0.36 5.40 -23.59
N PHE A 146 -1.52 5.52 -22.95
CA PHE A 146 -2.80 5.25 -23.60
C PHE A 146 -3.22 6.43 -24.50
N ASN A 147 -3.22 6.22 -25.81
CA ASN A 147 -3.60 7.24 -26.80
C ASN A 147 -4.89 6.90 -27.55
N GLY A 148 -5.56 5.80 -27.17
CA GLY A 148 -6.80 5.31 -27.77
C GLY A 148 -6.82 3.79 -27.86
N LEU A 149 -7.96 3.21 -28.26
CA LEU A 149 -8.04 1.79 -28.60
C LEU A 149 -7.02 1.48 -29.69
N ASP A 150 -6.28 0.38 -29.54
CA ASP A 150 -5.22 -0.07 -30.45
C ASP A 150 -4.07 0.94 -30.68
N HIS A 151 -3.99 2.01 -29.89
CA HIS A 151 -2.94 3.03 -29.93
C HIS A 151 -2.27 3.14 -28.57
N THR A 152 -1.24 2.32 -28.36
CA THR A 152 -0.47 2.29 -27.11
C THR A 152 1.01 2.45 -27.40
N ASP A 153 1.60 3.50 -26.83
CA ASP A 153 3.05 3.71 -26.89
C ASP A 153 3.71 3.18 -25.63
N ALA A 154 4.94 2.68 -25.75
CA ALA A 154 5.80 2.45 -24.60
C ALA A 154 6.62 3.72 -24.34
N ALA A 155 6.67 4.18 -23.10
CA ALA A 155 7.40 5.38 -22.73
C ALA A 155 8.29 5.15 -21.51
N ILE A 156 9.44 5.82 -21.56
CA ILE A 156 10.30 6.09 -20.42
C ILE A 156 10.38 7.61 -20.33
N VAL A 157 9.89 8.18 -19.23
CA VAL A 157 9.82 9.63 -19.03
C VAL A 157 10.63 9.99 -17.80
N TRP A 158 11.35 11.09 -17.88
CA TRP A 158 11.99 11.74 -16.75
C TRP A 158 11.49 13.18 -16.67
N SER A 159 11.20 13.65 -15.46
CA SER A 159 10.92 15.04 -15.15
C SER A 159 11.73 15.44 -13.93
N ASP A 160 12.46 16.55 -14.04
CA ASP A 160 13.10 17.18 -12.91
C ASP A 160 12.19 18.28 -12.33
N LYS A 161 12.37 18.60 -11.06
CA LYS A 161 12.04 19.94 -10.60
C LYS A 161 13.17 20.82 -11.08
N GLN A 162 12.91 21.70 -12.04
CA GLN A 162 13.92 22.67 -12.45
C GLN A 162 14.29 23.54 -11.23
N ARG A 163 15.32 23.15 -10.49
CA ARG A 163 16.07 24.07 -9.65
C ARG A 163 16.68 25.03 -10.63
N LEU A 164 16.35 26.32 -10.53
CA LEU A 164 17.09 27.39 -11.18
C LEU A 164 18.56 27.34 -10.70
N ARG A 165 19.34 26.41 -11.23
CA ARG A 165 20.78 26.31 -11.05
C ARG A 165 21.39 26.69 -12.38
N GLN A 166 22.17 27.76 -12.32
CA GLN A 166 22.93 28.35 -13.41
C GLN A 166 23.54 27.27 -14.31
N PRO A 167 23.57 27.49 -15.64
CA PRO A 167 24.03 26.50 -16.60
C PRO A 167 25.45 26.04 -16.27
N ARG A 168 25.61 24.75 -15.98
CA ARG A 168 26.93 24.10 -15.95
C ARG A 168 27.22 23.56 -17.34
N TYR A 169 28.01 24.31 -18.09
CA TYR A 169 28.65 23.81 -19.30
C TYR A 169 29.67 22.74 -18.89
N TYR A 170 29.45 21.50 -19.33
CA TYR A 170 30.53 20.53 -19.42
C TYR A 170 30.98 20.52 -20.89
N ALA A 171 32.16 21.07 -21.14
CA ALA A 171 32.90 20.80 -22.36
C ALA A 171 33.41 19.35 -22.27
N LEU A 172 33.20 18.58 -23.34
CA LEU A 172 33.88 17.31 -23.59
C LEU A 172 35.37 17.56 -23.85
#